data_AF-A0A183D6G3-F1
#
_entry.id   AF-A0A183D6G3-F1
#
_cell.length_a   1.000
_cell.length_b   1.000
_cell.length_c   1.000
_cell.angle_alpha   90.00
_cell.angle_beta   90.00
_cell.angle_gamma   90.00
#
_symmetry.space_group_name_H-M   'P 1'
#
loop_
_entity.id
_entity.type
_entity.pdbx_description
1 polymer ?
#
loop_
_entity_poly.entity_id
_entity_poly.type
_entity_poly.pdbx_seq_one_letter_code
_entity_poly.pdbx_strand_id
1 'polypeptide(L)'
;LGGLCIGVGGADAVDVMADIPWELKCPQVIGVKLTGNLSGWTSSKDVILKVADILTVKGGTGAIVEYFGPGIESISATGMGTICNMGAEIGATTSVFPFNDSMVQYLKATKREAIATEALKYKGNLSADSGAEYDKLIEIDLDTLAPHVNGPFTPDLAHPISLLGKNAKANGWPMEIKVGLIGSCTNSSYEDMTRAASIAKQVCCTQHVLPLIT
;
A
#
# COMPACT_ATOMS: atom_id res chain seq x y z
N LEU A 1 1.85 4.89 -8.84
CA LEU A 1 1.79 5.13 -10.31
C LEU A 1 3.20 5.30 -10.91
N GLY A 2 4.22 4.56 -10.42
CA GLY A 2 5.57 4.62 -10.99
C GLY A 2 6.35 5.93 -10.75
N GLY A 3 5.81 6.86 -9.95
CA GLY A 3 6.49 8.10 -9.59
C GLY A 3 7.11 8.02 -8.20
N LEU A 4 8.23 8.70 -8.02
CA LEU A 4 8.83 8.97 -6.70
C LEU A 4 8.16 10.20 -6.10
N CYS A 5 7.25 9.98 -5.15
CA CYS A 5 6.50 11.04 -4.47
C CYS A 5 6.95 11.11 -3.01
N ILE A 6 7.62 12.20 -2.61
CA ILE A 6 8.20 12.35 -1.27
C ILE A 6 7.51 13.50 -0.54
N GLY A 7 7.12 13.26 0.72
CA GLY A 7 6.58 14.31 1.59
C GLY A 7 7.71 15.21 2.08
N VAL A 8 7.49 16.52 2.00
CA VAL A 8 8.49 17.54 2.39
C VAL A 8 7.87 18.60 3.30
N GLY A 9 8.71 19.35 4.00
CA GLY A 9 8.26 20.50 4.79
C GLY A 9 7.84 21.67 3.90
N GLY A 10 7.15 22.66 4.50
CA GLY A 10 6.75 23.86 3.77
C GLY A 10 7.93 24.67 3.22
N ALA A 11 9.08 24.67 3.91
CA ALA A 11 10.30 25.33 3.46
C ALA A 11 10.88 24.68 2.20
N ASP A 12 11.06 23.36 2.21
CA ASP A 12 11.53 22.59 1.06
C ASP A 12 10.62 22.77 -0.17
N ALA A 13 9.30 22.87 0.05
CA ALA A 13 8.36 23.15 -1.02
C ALA A 13 8.58 24.55 -1.63
N VAL A 14 8.90 25.55 -0.81
CA VAL A 14 9.25 26.91 -1.27
C VAL A 14 10.55 26.90 -2.04
N ASP A 15 11.55 26.13 -1.64
CA ASP A 15 12.81 26.00 -2.38
C ASP A 15 12.55 25.52 -3.81
N VAL A 16 11.79 24.42 -3.98
CA VAL A 16 11.41 23.93 -5.31
C VAL A 16 10.61 24.97 -6.12
N MET A 17 9.69 25.69 -5.46
CA MET A 17 8.91 26.75 -6.12
C MET A 17 9.76 27.96 -6.53
N ALA A 18 10.85 28.22 -5.82
CA ALA A 18 11.80 29.29 -6.08
C ALA A 18 12.92 28.88 -7.06
N ASP A 19 12.79 27.70 -7.71
CA ASP A 19 13.81 27.11 -8.59
C ASP A 19 15.15 26.84 -7.87
N ILE A 20 15.08 26.60 -6.55
CA ILE A 20 16.21 26.17 -5.73
C ILE A 20 16.22 24.64 -5.69
N PRO A 21 17.37 23.99 -5.98
CA PRO A 21 17.48 22.54 -5.90
C PRO A 21 17.12 22.02 -4.51
N TRP A 22 16.18 21.09 -4.46
CA TRP A 22 15.82 20.39 -3.22
C TRP A 22 16.86 19.32 -2.88
N GLU A 23 17.38 19.36 -1.65
CA GLU A 23 18.37 18.40 -1.18
C GLU A 23 17.71 17.18 -0.53
N LEU A 24 18.14 15.99 -0.94
CA LEU A 24 17.74 14.73 -0.34
C LEU A 24 18.98 13.89 -0.02
N LYS A 25 19.09 13.43 1.23
CA LYS A 25 20.10 12.43 1.59
C LYS A 25 19.88 11.18 0.75
N CYS A 26 20.93 10.69 0.07
CA CYS A 26 20.86 9.50 -0.77
C CYS A 26 20.25 8.33 0.03
N PRO A 27 19.06 7.82 -0.37
CA PRO A 27 18.38 6.78 0.37
C PRO A 27 18.98 5.41 0.08
N GLN A 28 18.90 4.52 1.07
CA GLN A 28 19.02 3.08 0.83
C GLN A 28 17.78 2.56 0.09
N VAL A 29 17.83 1.36 -0.46
CA VAL A 29 16.69 0.71 -1.12
C VAL A 29 16.36 -0.61 -0.46
N ILE A 30 15.14 -0.73 0.06
CA ILE A 30 14.57 -1.97 0.58
C ILE A 30 13.72 -2.58 -0.53
N GLY A 31 14.14 -3.74 -1.04
CA GLY A 31 13.37 -4.51 -2.01
C GLY A 31 12.31 -5.37 -1.32
N VAL A 32 11.05 -5.22 -1.73
CA VAL A 32 9.94 -6.11 -1.31
C VAL A 32 9.50 -6.92 -2.52
N LYS A 33 9.92 -8.18 -2.56
CA LYS A 33 9.60 -9.12 -3.62
C LYS A 33 8.26 -9.80 -3.33
N LEU A 34 7.30 -9.57 -4.22
CA LEU A 34 5.97 -10.18 -4.16
C LEU A 34 5.91 -11.38 -5.12
N THR A 35 5.45 -12.52 -4.61
CA THR A 35 5.17 -13.74 -5.38
C THR A 35 3.75 -14.23 -5.12
N GLY A 36 3.23 -15.16 -5.94
CA GLY A 36 1.85 -15.63 -5.80
C GLY A 36 0.82 -14.57 -6.24
N ASN A 37 -0.44 -14.75 -5.85
CA ASN A 37 -1.55 -13.85 -6.20
C ASN A 37 -2.44 -13.54 -5.00
N LEU A 38 -2.88 -12.27 -4.88
CA LEU A 38 -3.92 -11.92 -3.92
C LEU A 38 -5.22 -12.68 -4.24
N SER A 39 -5.81 -13.33 -3.24
CA SER A 39 -7.03 -14.11 -3.40
C SER A 39 -8.00 -13.99 -2.21
N GLY A 40 -9.27 -14.25 -2.46
CA GLY A 40 -10.32 -14.25 -1.44
C GLY A 40 -10.49 -12.90 -0.74
N TRP A 41 -10.36 -12.93 0.59
CA TRP A 41 -10.53 -11.75 1.44
C TRP A 41 -9.29 -10.87 1.52
N THR A 42 -8.11 -11.42 1.19
CA THR A 42 -6.85 -10.69 1.20
C THR A 42 -6.87 -9.58 0.16
N SER A 43 -6.25 -8.46 0.49
CA SER A 43 -6.24 -7.22 -0.26
C SER A 43 -4.84 -6.61 -0.28
N SER A 44 -4.64 -5.60 -1.12
CA SER A 44 -3.40 -4.81 -1.16
C SER A 44 -3.07 -4.18 0.21
N LYS A 45 -4.08 -3.90 1.04
CA LYS A 45 -3.86 -3.38 2.39
C LYS A 45 -3.09 -4.38 3.25
N ASP A 46 -3.34 -5.67 3.10
CA ASP A 46 -2.70 -6.71 3.90
C ASP A 46 -1.20 -6.84 3.59
N VAL A 47 -0.78 -6.50 2.37
CA VAL A 47 0.63 -6.47 1.99
C VAL A 47 1.38 -5.44 2.83
N ILE A 48 0.90 -4.20 2.89
CA ILE A 48 1.58 -3.15 3.66
C ILE A 48 1.42 -3.34 5.17
N LEU A 49 0.31 -3.92 5.65
CA LEU A 49 0.20 -4.33 7.06
C LEU A 49 1.24 -5.38 7.43
N LYS A 50 1.52 -6.32 6.53
CA LYS A 50 2.58 -7.33 6.73
C LYS A 50 3.99 -6.76 6.60
N VAL A 51 4.21 -5.81 5.68
CA VAL A 51 5.50 -5.10 5.60
C VAL A 51 5.75 -4.29 6.88
N ALA A 52 4.72 -3.65 7.44
CA ALA A 52 4.82 -2.92 8.70
C ALA A 52 5.14 -3.83 9.90
N ASP A 53 4.58 -5.03 9.95
CA ASP A 53 4.94 -6.08 10.92
C ASP A 53 6.43 -6.44 10.86
N ILE A 54 6.96 -6.62 9.64
CA ILE A 54 8.35 -7.03 9.42
C ILE A 54 9.34 -5.90 9.70
N LEU A 55 9.02 -4.67 9.29
CA LEU A 55 9.93 -3.53 9.37
C LEU A 55 9.79 -2.73 10.66
N THR A 56 8.64 -2.80 11.34
CA THR A 56 8.27 -1.89 12.44
C THR A 56 8.22 -0.42 12.00
N VAL A 57 7.75 0.47 12.88
CA VAL A 57 7.61 1.91 12.59
C VAL A 57 8.92 2.65 12.24
N LYS A 58 10.09 2.02 12.43
CA LYS A 58 11.40 2.64 12.13
C LYS A 58 12.19 1.94 11.03
N GLY A 59 11.76 0.76 10.57
CA GLY A 59 12.59 -0.07 9.68
C GLY A 59 12.78 0.47 8.27
N GLY A 60 11.99 1.44 7.84
CA GLY A 60 12.14 2.13 6.55
C GLY A 60 12.92 3.45 6.63
N THR A 61 13.34 3.89 7.81
CA THR A 61 13.94 5.23 7.99
C THR A 61 15.17 5.42 7.10
N GLY A 62 15.14 6.44 6.23
CA GLY A 62 16.23 6.77 5.33
C GLY A 62 16.33 5.85 4.10
N ALA A 63 15.29 5.06 3.82
CA ALA A 63 15.22 4.17 2.67
C ALA A 63 13.98 4.42 1.81
N ILE A 64 14.08 4.08 0.54
CA ILE A 64 12.94 3.90 -0.36
C ILE A 64 12.56 2.42 -0.34
N VAL A 65 11.26 2.13 -0.27
CA VAL A 65 10.75 0.77 -0.41
C VAL A 65 10.34 0.54 -1.86
N GLU A 66 11.05 -0.35 -2.55
CA GLU A 66 10.77 -0.71 -3.94
C GLU A 66 10.10 -2.08 -4.00
N TYR A 67 8.92 -2.15 -4.61
CA TYR A 67 8.16 -3.38 -4.77
C TYR A 67 8.43 -4.00 -6.14
N PHE A 68 8.72 -5.30 -6.18
CA PHE A 68 9.03 -6.01 -7.42
C PHE A 68 8.60 -7.49 -7.36
N GLY A 69 8.86 -8.24 -8.43
CA GLY A 69 8.53 -9.66 -8.53
C GLY A 69 7.19 -9.93 -9.24
N PRO A 70 6.89 -11.20 -9.55
CA PRO A 70 5.74 -11.55 -10.39
C PRO A 70 4.38 -11.23 -9.75
N GLY A 71 4.32 -11.17 -8.41
CA GLY A 71 3.08 -10.90 -7.68
C GLY A 71 2.53 -9.48 -7.88
N ILE A 72 3.34 -8.52 -8.33
CA ILE A 72 2.90 -7.14 -8.58
C ILE A 72 1.83 -7.05 -9.67
N GLU A 73 1.82 -8.00 -10.61
CA GLU A 73 0.83 -8.06 -11.70
C GLU A 73 -0.57 -8.44 -11.19
N SER A 74 -0.67 -9.02 -9.99
CA SER A 74 -1.96 -9.31 -9.33
C SER A 74 -2.57 -8.10 -8.62
N ILE A 75 -1.87 -6.96 -8.59
CA ILE A 75 -2.25 -5.78 -7.79
C ILE A 75 -2.73 -4.66 -8.72
N SER A 76 -3.86 -4.05 -8.38
CA SER A 76 -4.37 -2.89 -9.12
C SER A 76 -3.52 -1.63 -8.89
N ALA A 77 -3.57 -0.66 -9.80
CA ALA A 77 -2.84 0.60 -9.64
C ALA A 77 -3.26 1.36 -8.36
N THR A 78 -4.53 1.27 -7.98
CA THR A 78 -5.07 1.85 -6.74
C THR A 78 -4.59 1.07 -5.51
N GLY A 79 -4.54 -0.26 -5.58
CA GLY A 79 -3.99 -1.12 -4.53
C GLY A 79 -2.49 -0.89 -4.30
N MET A 80 -1.71 -0.71 -5.36
CA MET A 80 -0.31 -0.26 -5.25
C MET A 80 -0.23 1.11 -4.57
N GLY A 81 -1.18 2.01 -4.88
CA GLY A 81 -1.32 3.29 -4.19
C GLY A 81 -1.55 3.14 -2.69
N THR A 82 -2.43 2.23 -2.26
CA THR A 82 -2.66 1.88 -0.85
C THR A 82 -1.39 1.39 -0.17
N ILE A 83 -0.64 0.50 -0.82
CA ILE A 83 0.62 -0.04 -0.29
C ILE A 83 1.66 1.07 -0.13
N CYS A 84 1.87 1.89 -1.15
CA CYS A 84 2.81 3.01 -1.10
C CYS A 84 2.42 4.06 -0.04
N ASN A 85 1.12 4.37 0.08
CA ASN A 85 0.62 5.37 1.00
C ASN A 85 0.97 5.06 2.46
N MET A 86 0.70 3.82 2.90
CA MET A 86 0.98 3.41 4.28
C MET A 86 2.46 3.05 4.52
N GLY A 87 3.31 3.09 3.48
CA GLY A 87 4.77 3.06 3.64
C GLY A 87 5.32 4.22 4.50
N ALA A 88 4.56 5.30 4.65
CA ALA A 88 4.91 6.37 5.60
C ALA A 88 4.97 5.89 7.06
N GLU A 89 4.16 4.90 7.44
CA GLU A 89 4.06 4.40 8.82
C GLU A 89 5.29 3.62 9.29
N ILE A 90 6.13 3.15 8.36
CA ILE A 90 7.41 2.49 8.64
C ILE A 90 8.61 3.45 8.57
N GLY A 91 8.34 4.74 8.33
CA GLY A 91 9.36 5.78 8.20
C GLY A 91 10.08 5.82 6.85
N ALA A 92 9.54 5.17 5.81
CA ALA A 92 10.15 5.20 4.47
C ALA A 92 10.13 6.62 3.88
N THR A 93 11.21 6.99 3.18
CA THR A 93 11.28 8.26 2.43
C THR A 93 10.19 8.32 1.36
N THR A 94 10.00 7.22 0.64
CA THR A 94 8.85 6.97 -0.22
C THR A 94 8.77 5.47 -0.53
N SER A 95 7.75 5.08 -1.29
CA SER A 95 7.53 3.72 -1.74
C SER A 95 7.13 3.73 -3.20
N VAL A 96 7.63 2.78 -4.00
CA VAL A 96 7.42 2.77 -5.44
C VAL A 96 7.21 1.36 -6.00
N PHE A 97 6.35 1.27 -7.00
CA PHE A 97 6.18 0.11 -7.88
C PHE A 97 6.67 0.49 -9.27
N PRO A 98 7.28 -0.44 -10.04
CA PRO A 98 7.65 -0.19 -11.43
C PRO A 98 6.40 0.07 -12.28
N PHE A 99 6.58 0.81 -13.37
CA PHE A 99 5.48 1.10 -14.29
C PHE A 99 5.00 -0.17 -15.00
N ASN A 100 3.72 -0.51 -14.82
CA ASN A 100 3.13 -1.73 -15.37
C ASN A 100 1.76 -1.51 -16.01
N ASP A 101 1.19 -2.58 -16.55
CA ASP A 101 -0.02 -2.53 -17.37
C ASP A 101 -1.25 -2.09 -16.55
N SER A 102 -1.29 -2.43 -15.26
CA SER A 102 -2.31 -1.96 -14.32
C SER A 102 -2.32 -0.43 -14.21
N MET A 103 -1.14 0.21 -14.17
CA MET A 103 -1.02 1.67 -14.20
C MET A 103 -1.44 2.27 -15.55
N VAL A 104 -1.15 1.57 -16.67
CA VAL A 104 -1.64 1.96 -18.00
C VAL A 104 -3.17 1.99 -18.03
N GLN A 105 -3.83 0.93 -17.53
CA GLN A 105 -5.30 0.87 -17.48
C GLN A 105 -5.87 2.01 -16.62
N TYR A 106 -5.25 2.29 -15.46
CA TYR A 106 -5.67 3.38 -14.60
C TYR A 106 -5.53 4.76 -15.27
N LEU A 107 -4.41 5.00 -15.96
CA LEU A 107 -4.20 6.24 -16.71
C LEU A 107 -5.26 6.41 -17.81
N LYS A 108 -5.59 5.36 -18.55
CA LYS A 108 -6.67 5.40 -19.55
C LYS A 108 -8.03 5.68 -18.93
N ALA A 109 -8.39 4.96 -17.86
CA ALA A 109 -9.65 5.15 -17.13
C ALA A 109 -9.81 6.57 -16.58
N THR A 110 -8.70 7.23 -16.24
CA THR A 110 -8.66 8.62 -15.77
C THR A 110 -8.40 9.65 -16.89
N LYS A 111 -8.63 9.28 -18.15
CA LYS A 111 -8.51 10.14 -19.35
C LYS A 111 -7.11 10.71 -19.59
N ARG A 112 -6.07 9.96 -19.21
CA ARG A 112 -4.64 10.31 -19.36
C ARG A 112 -3.89 9.33 -20.27
N GLU A 113 -4.57 8.83 -21.31
CA GLU A 113 -4.00 7.85 -22.24
C GLU A 113 -2.73 8.34 -22.97
N ALA A 114 -2.64 9.65 -23.24
CA ALA A 114 -1.43 10.24 -23.82
C ALA A 114 -0.19 10.02 -22.92
N ILE A 115 -0.35 10.16 -21.59
CA ILE A 115 0.73 9.90 -20.63
C ILE A 115 1.11 8.42 -20.64
N ALA A 116 0.13 7.53 -20.66
CA ALA A 116 0.40 6.09 -20.69
C ALA A 116 1.15 5.68 -21.96
N THR A 117 0.72 6.22 -23.11
CA THR A 117 1.37 5.99 -24.41
C THR A 117 2.82 6.48 -24.40
N GLU A 118 3.08 7.64 -23.82
CA GLU A 118 4.44 8.17 -23.71
C GLU A 118 5.29 7.35 -22.75
N ALA A 119 4.79 7.05 -21.55
CA ALA A 119 5.50 6.25 -20.54
C ALA A 119 5.88 4.85 -21.06
N LEU A 120 5.04 4.23 -21.88
CA LEU A 120 5.33 2.93 -22.50
C LEU A 120 6.59 2.95 -23.38
N LYS A 121 6.90 4.08 -24.04
CA LYS A 121 8.14 4.22 -24.82
C LYS A 121 9.40 4.16 -23.95
N TYR A 122 9.27 4.55 -22.68
CA TYR A 122 10.35 4.58 -21.68
C TYR A 122 10.21 3.51 -20.61
N LYS A 123 9.43 2.43 -20.86
CA LYS A 123 9.15 1.39 -19.85
C LYS A 123 10.40 0.81 -19.20
N GLY A 124 11.50 0.69 -19.97
CA GLY A 124 12.80 0.24 -19.46
C GLY A 124 13.40 1.19 -18.42
N ASN A 125 13.22 2.51 -18.55
CA ASN A 125 13.68 3.50 -17.57
C ASN A 125 12.73 3.67 -16.38
N LEU A 126 11.53 3.09 -16.45
CA LEU A 126 10.49 3.16 -15.42
C LEU A 126 10.37 1.84 -14.65
N SER A 127 11.40 0.99 -14.77
CA SER A 127 11.54 -0.30 -14.10
C SER A 127 12.98 -0.42 -13.58
N ALA A 128 13.18 -1.23 -12.55
CA ALA A 128 14.52 -1.54 -12.08
C ALA A 128 15.31 -2.30 -13.15
N ASP A 129 16.63 -2.07 -13.19
CA ASP A 129 17.54 -2.84 -14.04
C ASP A 129 17.56 -4.31 -13.62
N SER A 130 17.84 -5.18 -14.59
CA SER A 130 18.04 -6.60 -14.29
C SER A 130 19.22 -6.79 -13.36
N GLY A 131 18.98 -7.40 -12.19
CA GLY A 131 20.02 -7.64 -11.19
C GLY A 131 20.31 -6.44 -10.30
N ALA A 132 19.40 -5.45 -10.23
CA ALA A 132 19.47 -4.38 -9.26
C ALA A 132 19.67 -4.93 -7.84
N GLU A 133 20.61 -4.32 -7.12
CA GLU A 133 20.95 -4.70 -5.75
C GLU A 133 20.08 -3.90 -4.76
N TYR A 134 19.63 -4.57 -3.70
CA TYR A 134 18.85 -3.97 -2.63
C TYR A 134 19.62 -4.08 -1.31
N ASP A 135 19.70 -3.00 -0.54
CA ASP A 135 20.34 -2.99 0.78
C ASP A 135 19.70 -3.99 1.75
N LYS A 136 18.40 -4.22 1.57
CA LYS A 136 17.62 -5.23 2.31
C LYS A 136 16.57 -5.84 1.39
N LEU A 137 16.40 -7.15 1.48
CA LEU A 137 15.39 -7.89 0.73
C LEU A 137 14.35 -8.50 1.69
N ILE A 138 13.08 -8.29 1.38
CA ILE A 138 11.93 -8.91 2.04
C ILE A 138 11.16 -9.67 0.95
N GLU A 139 10.76 -10.91 1.24
CA GLU A 139 9.93 -11.71 0.34
C GLU A 139 8.55 -11.93 0.98
N ILE A 140 7.48 -11.70 0.22
CA ILE A 140 6.10 -11.93 0.63
C ILE A 140 5.41 -12.80 -0.42
N ASP A 141 4.92 -13.94 0.03
CA ASP A 141 4.06 -14.82 -0.77
C ASP A 141 2.59 -14.44 -0.57
N LEU A 142 1.98 -13.90 -1.64
CA LEU A 142 0.61 -13.44 -1.67
C LEU A 142 -0.40 -14.60 -1.58
N ASP A 143 -0.01 -15.83 -1.96
CA ASP A 143 -0.88 -17.00 -1.88
C ASP A 143 -1.13 -17.42 -0.42
N THR A 144 -0.18 -17.15 0.47
CA THR A 144 -0.26 -17.47 1.90
C THR A 144 -0.62 -16.25 2.77
N LEU A 145 -0.65 -15.06 2.18
CA LEU A 145 -1.02 -13.83 2.88
C LEU A 145 -2.51 -13.86 3.26
N ALA A 146 -2.78 -13.77 4.56
CA ALA A 146 -4.12 -13.69 5.11
C ALA A 146 -4.53 -12.24 5.39
N PRO A 147 -5.83 -11.94 5.57
CA PRO A 147 -6.27 -10.63 6.04
C PRO A 147 -5.68 -10.27 7.41
N HIS A 148 -5.24 -9.03 7.58
CA HIS A 148 -4.60 -8.51 8.79
C HIS A 148 -5.32 -7.29 9.37
N VAL A 149 -5.13 -7.10 10.67
CA VAL A 149 -5.49 -5.88 11.41
C VAL A 149 -4.30 -5.51 12.28
N ASN A 150 -3.86 -4.25 12.19
CA ASN A 150 -2.77 -3.74 13.00
C ASN A 150 -3.31 -2.78 14.07
N GLY A 151 -2.67 -2.76 15.25
CA GLY A 151 -3.07 -1.94 16.39
C GLY A 151 -3.04 -2.72 17.70
N PRO A 152 -3.56 -2.14 18.81
CA PRO A 152 -4.43 -0.96 18.82
C PRO A 152 -3.72 0.41 18.85
N PHE A 153 -2.44 0.47 19.22
CA PHE A 153 -1.75 1.76 19.45
C PHE A 153 -0.55 2.02 18.53
N THR A 154 -0.14 1.04 17.73
CA THR A 154 0.93 1.19 16.73
C THR A 154 0.54 0.48 15.43
N PRO A 155 0.94 1.03 14.26
CA PRO A 155 0.60 0.46 12.97
C PRO A 155 1.42 -0.78 12.61
N ASP A 156 2.43 -1.14 13.40
CA ASP A 156 3.29 -2.32 13.21
C ASP A 156 2.91 -3.52 14.09
N LEU A 157 1.97 -3.36 15.04
CA LEU A 157 1.47 -4.48 15.83
C LEU A 157 0.44 -5.27 15.03
N ALA A 158 0.91 -6.21 14.21
CA ALA A 158 0.06 -6.92 13.26
C ALA A 158 -0.59 -8.18 13.83
N HIS A 159 -1.83 -8.41 13.44
CA HIS A 159 -2.59 -9.60 13.79
C HIS A 159 -3.30 -10.15 12.55
N PRO A 160 -3.06 -11.44 12.19
CA PRO A 160 -3.98 -12.13 11.30
C PRO A 160 -5.40 -12.04 11.86
N ILE A 161 -6.39 -11.77 11.00
CA ILE A 161 -7.77 -11.54 11.44
C ILE A 161 -8.32 -12.72 12.26
N SER A 162 -7.88 -13.94 11.95
CA SER A 162 -8.26 -15.18 12.66
C SER A 162 -7.77 -15.22 14.12
N LEU A 163 -6.73 -14.47 14.46
CA LEU A 163 -6.15 -14.41 15.80
C LEU A 163 -6.57 -13.16 16.58
N LEU A 164 -7.11 -12.14 15.92
CA LEU A 164 -7.46 -10.86 16.54
C LEU A 164 -8.34 -11.02 17.79
N GLY A 165 -9.39 -11.84 17.72
CA GLY A 165 -10.29 -12.04 18.86
C GLY A 165 -9.63 -12.75 20.05
N LYS A 166 -8.66 -13.64 19.80
CA LYS A 166 -7.86 -14.29 20.87
C LYS A 166 -6.90 -13.28 21.49
N ASN A 167 -6.21 -12.49 20.66
CA ASN A 167 -5.26 -11.49 21.09
C ASN A 167 -5.95 -10.38 21.90
N ALA A 168 -7.12 -9.93 21.47
CA ALA A 168 -7.91 -8.93 22.19
C ALA A 168 -8.30 -9.41 23.59
N LYS A 169 -8.79 -10.65 23.74
CA LYS A 169 -9.11 -11.23 25.05
C LYS A 169 -7.88 -11.35 25.95
N ALA A 170 -6.76 -11.81 25.41
CA ALA A 170 -5.53 -11.99 26.18
C ALA A 170 -4.95 -10.68 26.69
N ASN A 171 -5.11 -9.58 25.93
CA ASN A 171 -4.57 -8.27 26.25
C ASN A 171 -5.60 -7.32 26.88
N GLY A 172 -6.82 -7.78 27.17
CA GLY A 172 -7.88 -6.95 27.76
C GLY A 172 -8.38 -5.83 26.85
N TRP A 173 -8.29 -5.98 25.53
CA TRP A 173 -8.82 -5.00 24.57
C TRP A 173 -10.34 -5.11 24.44
N PRO A 174 -11.06 -3.98 24.24
CA PRO A 174 -12.50 -4.02 24.03
C PRO A 174 -12.89 -4.92 22.86
N MET A 175 -13.80 -5.86 23.11
CA MET A 175 -14.30 -6.79 22.10
C MET A 175 -15.46 -6.20 21.27
N GLU A 176 -16.12 -5.17 21.79
CA GLU A 176 -17.22 -4.50 21.11
C GLU A 176 -16.68 -3.45 20.13
N ILE A 177 -16.94 -3.66 18.83
CA ILE A 177 -16.65 -2.66 17.81
C ILE A 177 -17.76 -1.61 17.83
N LYS A 178 -17.46 -0.43 18.40
CA LYS A 178 -18.43 0.68 18.48
C LYS A 178 -18.70 1.33 17.13
N VAL A 179 -17.65 1.46 16.31
CA VAL A 179 -17.70 2.16 15.03
C VAL A 179 -16.79 1.43 14.04
N GLY A 180 -17.29 1.21 12.83
CA GLY A 180 -16.48 0.79 11.67
C GLY A 180 -16.35 1.96 10.70
N LEU A 181 -15.12 2.29 10.31
CA LEU A 181 -14.82 3.39 9.40
C LEU A 181 -14.08 2.82 8.19
N ILE A 182 -14.56 3.14 6.99
CA ILE A 182 -13.92 2.79 5.71
C ILE A 182 -13.67 4.08 4.92
N GLY A 183 -12.74 4.07 3.97
CA GLY A 183 -12.39 5.24 3.16
C GLY A 183 -11.04 5.83 3.57
N SER A 184 -10.96 7.17 3.71
CA SER A 184 -9.70 7.93 3.83
C SER A 184 -8.77 7.83 2.61
N CYS A 185 -7.65 8.56 2.62
CA CYS A 185 -6.70 8.54 1.51
C CYS A 185 -6.05 7.17 1.24
N THR A 186 -6.12 6.23 2.20
CA THR A 186 -5.46 4.92 2.08
C THR A 186 -6.36 3.85 1.43
N ASN A 187 -7.69 3.93 1.54
CA ASN A 187 -8.63 2.90 1.03
C ASN A 187 -9.98 3.45 0.52
N SER A 188 -9.96 4.56 -0.21
CA SER A 188 -11.16 5.18 -0.80
C SER A 188 -11.25 5.03 -2.33
N SER A 189 -10.57 4.05 -2.94
CA SER A 189 -10.68 3.85 -4.37
C SER A 189 -12.04 3.24 -4.76
N TYR A 190 -12.39 3.29 -6.04
CA TYR A 190 -13.61 2.61 -6.52
C TYR A 190 -13.57 1.10 -6.25
N GLU A 191 -12.39 0.49 -6.33
CA GLU A 191 -12.18 -0.92 -5.96
C GLU A 191 -12.48 -1.17 -4.48
N ASP A 192 -11.99 -0.31 -3.58
CA ASP A 192 -12.25 -0.44 -2.15
C ASP A 192 -13.75 -0.31 -1.83
N MET A 193 -14.38 0.72 -2.39
CA MET A 193 -15.82 0.99 -2.18
C MET A 193 -16.70 -0.12 -2.75
N THR A 194 -16.34 -0.70 -3.89
CA THR A 194 -17.08 -1.83 -4.46
C THR A 194 -16.94 -3.11 -3.64
N ARG A 195 -15.76 -3.39 -3.07
CA ARG A 195 -15.58 -4.50 -2.12
C ARG A 195 -16.44 -4.30 -0.88
N ALA A 196 -16.40 -3.12 -0.27
CA ALA A 196 -17.23 -2.80 0.89
C ALA A 196 -18.73 -2.90 0.57
N ALA A 197 -19.17 -2.34 -0.56
CA ALA A 197 -20.57 -2.41 -0.99
C ALA A 197 -21.03 -3.85 -1.27
N SER A 198 -20.16 -4.71 -1.80
CA SER A 198 -20.47 -6.13 -2.00
C SER A 198 -20.78 -6.84 -0.68
N ILE A 199 -19.95 -6.60 0.35
CA ILE A 199 -20.16 -7.16 1.68
C ILE A 199 -21.44 -6.58 2.30
N ALA A 200 -21.64 -5.27 2.23
CA ALA A 200 -22.83 -4.62 2.76
C ALA A 200 -24.13 -5.18 2.15
N LYS A 201 -24.14 -5.44 0.83
CA LYS A 201 -25.29 -6.07 0.16
C LYS A 201 -25.61 -7.45 0.72
N GLN A 202 -24.58 -8.28 0.95
CA GLN A 202 -24.75 -9.62 1.51
C GLN A 202 -25.34 -9.55 2.93
N VAL A 203 -24.82 -8.64 3.77
CA VAL A 203 -25.27 -8.46 5.16
C VAL A 203 -26.70 -7.88 5.23
N CYS A 204 -27.03 -6.91 4.38
CA CYS A 204 -28.38 -6.33 4.30
C CYS A 204 -29.44 -7.38 3.92
N CYS A 205 -29.09 -8.34 3.05
CA CYS A 205 -29.96 -9.47 2.71
C CYS A 205 -30.15 -10.45 3.88
N THR A 206 -29.35 -10.37 4.94
CA THR A 206 -29.40 -11.26 6.12
C THR A 206 -29.82 -10.59 7.44
N GLN A 207 -30.18 -9.29 7.42
CA GLN A 207 -30.61 -8.43 8.54
C GLN A 207 -29.55 -8.01 9.60
N HIS A 208 -29.64 -6.71 9.99
CA HIS A 208 -29.22 -6.05 11.26
C HIS A 208 -27.85 -5.37 11.45
N VAL A 209 -27.20 -4.81 10.41
CA VAL A 209 -26.19 -3.73 10.63
C VAL A 209 -26.21 -2.71 9.48
N LEU A 210 -26.32 -1.42 9.78
CA LEU A 210 -26.12 -0.33 8.81
C LEU A 210 -24.64 0.12 8.86
N PRO A 211 -23.82 -0.14 7.84
CA PRO A 211 -22.48 0.44 7.75
C PRO A 211 -22.56 1.91 7.30
N LEU A 212 -21.78 2.79 7.92
CA LEU A 212 -21.53 4.14 7.43
C LEU A 212 -20.43 4.06 6.36
N ILE A 213 -20.75 4.41 5.12
CA ILE A 213 -19.80 4.46 4.00
C ILE A 213 -19.52 5.94 3.73
N THR A 214 -18.26 6.37 3.83
CA THR A 214 -17.81 7.72 3.46
C THR A 214 -17.03 7.69 2.17
#